data_AF-A0A956FQN2-F1
#
_entry.id   AF-A0A956FQN2-F1
#
_cell.length_a   1.000
_cell.length_b   1.000
_cell.length_c   1.000
_cell.angle_alpha   90.00
_cell.angle_beta   90.00
_cell.angle_gamma   90.00
#
_symmetry.space_group_name_H-M   'P 1'
#
loop_
_entity.id
_entity.type
_entity.pdbx_description
1 polymer ?
#
loop_
_entity_poly.entity_id
_entity_poly.type
_entity_poly.pdbx_seq_one_letter_code
_entity_poly.pdbx_strand_id
1 'polypeptide(L)'
;NELGDVEVKCRNPGCPNTWTWKRGAQLAQLSKFGKLKRPSRLCDECFRAEKETADQEVACKVDTCSRTWTWTRDAQLRHRLWVGRQRQKAEKAAAKAERAAEEAAKRAEAAKAEAARAAEAKAAEAEAAEVDDTQAQVADEAPAEAVEVRAEATEATAAKAEVDEPTADEGAAEGDEGAAEGEGDEAPSEGDEEGDAEDDNATQAKAEDVDEAAQPKKRKRRRRRKRGKKGADAVDEAEVAAKPVEIPEGPPSRMCTLCAKKVSQLAPKEVPCKVHGCTRTWIWDRASQLRAWAALGTDDLSVEPTPPRRMCETCREFCRSHPDRKIPCGRPGCENTWTYKTGAQLQAALAGRTQDPLRLCDDCSRGGFINSLELGGEELPEGAERMPCVVSGCEGTWVWFPGQKVGSALDDKGLEVGKMCLSCRQERGFDLDVIPPGIGLENAEGAEATPVAADDAAASEAAPEEAEADVAGAAEQAEADAGDATADAASEASEAETEDGQSS
;
A
#
# COMPACT_ATOMS: atom_id res chain seq x y z
N ASN A 1 -24.74 63.70 -6.13
CA ASN A 1 -23.74 62.80 -6.75
C ASN A 1 -22.58 62.54 -5.79
N GLU A 2 -22.85 61.75 -4.75
CA GLU A 2 -21.87 61.36 -3.75
C GLU A 2 -21.36 59.96 -4.09
N LEU A 3 -20.43 59.88 -5.04
CA LEU A 3 -19.68 58.63 -5.27
C LEU A 3 -18.69 58.49 -4.11
N GLY A 4 -18.98 57.61 -3.16
CA GLY A 4 -18.05 57.21 -2.10
C GLY A 4 -17.06 56.14 -2.58
N ASP A 5 -16.06 55.84 -1.78
CA ASP A 5 -15.18 54.68 -2.03
C ASP A 5 -16.01 53.40 -1.87
N VAL A 6 -15.97 52.52 -2.87
CA VAL A 6 -16.76 51.30 -2.91
C VAL A 6 -15.83 50.11 -2.72
N GLU A 7 -16.12 49.26 -1.74
CA GLU A 7 -15.45 47.97 -1.61
C GLU A 7 -15.94 46.99 -2.67
N VAL A 8 -15.02 46.51 -3.50
CA VAL A 8 -15.31 45.54 -4.56
C VAL A 8 -14.69 44.21 -4.17
N LYS A 9 -15.43 43.12 -4.35
CA LYS A 9 -14.92 41.76 -4.11
C LYS A 9 -13.75 41.45 -5.05
N CYS A 10 -12.74 40.73 -4.53
CA CYS A 10 -11.64 40.24 -5.34
C CYS A 10 -12.14 39.39 -6.52
N ARG A 11 -11.50 39.53 -7.69
CA ARG A 11 -11.77 38.70 -8.88
C ARG A 11 -11.59 37.21 -8.61
N ASN A 12 -10.76 36.86 -7.63
CA ASN A 12 -10.38 35.48 -7.35
C ASN A 12 -11.52 34.73 -6.61
N PRO A 13 -12.15 33.69 -7.20
CA PRO A 13 -13.32 33.07 -6.61
C PRO A 13 -12.99 32.37 -5.29
N GLY A 14 -13.61 32.83 -4.21
CA GLY A 14 -13.42 32.31 -2.86
C GLY A 14 -12.46 33.12 -2.00
N CYS A 15 -11.81 34.16 -2.54
CA CYS A 15 -11.06 35.10 -1.72
C CYS A 15 -12.05 36.01 -0.95
N PRO A 16 -11.99 36.06 0.41
CA PRO A 16 -12.88 36.91 1.19
C PRO A 16 -12.51 38.40 1.10
N ASN A 17 -11.29 38.70 0.65
CA ASN A 17 -10.77 40.07 0.63
C ASN A 17 -11.49 40.93 -0.40
N THR A 18 -11.77 42.16 -0.01
CA THR A 18 -12.23 43.23 -0.88
C THR A 18 -11.05 44.15 -1.21
N TRP A 19 -11.22 44.99 -2.22
CA TRP A 19 -10.31 46.09 -2.51
C TRP A 19 -11.11 47.37 -2.72
N THR A 20 -10.52 48.51 -2.38
CA THR A 20 -11.21 49.80 -2.41
C THR A 20 -11.18 50.39 -3.82
N TRP A 21 -12.34 50.47 -4.47
CA TRP A 21 -12.51 51.20 -5.72
C TRP A 21 -12.70 52.68 -5.41
N LYS A 22 -11.60 53.43 -5.44
CA LYS A 22 -11.57 54.86 -5.08
C LYS A 22 -12.50 55.69 -5.95
N ARG A 23 -13.13 56.71 -5.37
CA ARG A 23 -14.00 57.69 -6.05
C ARG A 23 -13.40 58.25 -7.35
N GLY A 24 -12.11 58.60 -7.33
CA GLY A 24 -11.43 59.15 -8.52
C GLY A 24 -11.40 58.18 -9.70
N ALA A 25 -11.20 56.89 -9.44
CA ALA A 25 -11.23 55.85 -10.47
C ALA A 25 -12.66 55.59 -10.98
N GLN A 26 -13.66 55.69 -10.12
CA GLN A 26 -15.07 55.60 -10.50
C GLN A 26 -15.47 56.75 -11.46
N LEU A 27 -15.07 57.99 -11.14
CA LEU A 27 -15.31 59.15 -11.99
C LEU A 27 -14.60 59.03 -13.34
N ALA A 28 -13.34 58.57 -13.35
CA ALA A 28 -12.59 58.33 -14.58
C ALA A 28 -13.23 57.26 -15.48
N GLN A 29 -13.86 56.24 -14.90
CA GLN A 29 -14.56 55.22 -15.68
C GLN A 29 -15.93 55.73 -16.16
N LEU A 30 -16.63 56.50 -15.35
CA LEU A 30 -17.89 57.14 -15.73
C LEU A 30 -17.69 58.12 -16.88
N SER A 31 -16.62 58.93 -16.86
CA SER A 31 -16.31 59.86 -17.94
C SER A 31 -15.92 59.15 -19.24
N LYS A 32 -15.21 58.02 -19.16
CA LYS A 32 -14.79 57.24 -20.34
C LYS A 32 -15.91 56.42 -20.97
N PHE A 33 -16.76 55.77 -20.17
CA PHE A 33 -17.72 54.77 -20.67
C PHE A 33 -19.18 55.18 -20.49
N GLY A 34 -19.46 56.33 -19.85
CA GLY A 34 -20.82 56.77 -19.51
C GLY A 34 -21.56 55.88 -18.50
N LYS A 35 -20.95 54.77 -18.05
CA LYS A 35 -21.54 53.77 -17.15
C LYS A 35 -20.50 53.29 -16.14
N LEU A 36 -20.88 53.15 -14.86
CA LEU A 36 -20.04 52.54 -13.81
C LEU A 36 -20.06 51.00 -13.96
N LYS A 37 -19.14 50.43 -14.75
CA LYS A 37 -18.91 48.99 -14.77
C LYS A 37 -17.84 48.62 -13.74
N ARG A 38 -18.20 47.89 -12.68
CA ARG A 38 -17.22 47.47 -11.66
C ARG A 38 -16.07 46.69 -12.30
N PRO A 39 -14.80 47.11 -12.17
CA PRO A 39 -13.69 46.40 -12.75
C PRO A 39 -13.41 45.09 -11.99
N SER A 40 -13.11 44.01 -12.72
CA SER A 40 -12.68 42.75 -12.12
C SER A 40 -11.18 42.79 -11.86
N ARG A 41 -10.78 43.31 -10.69
CA ARG A 41 -9.37 43.34 -10.23
C ARG A 41 -9.15 42.36 -9.09
N LEU A 42 -7.93 41.84 -8.97
CA LEU A 42 -7.47 41.10 -7.79
C LEU A 42 -7.26 42.10 -6.64
N CYS A 43 -7.51 41.65 -5.40
CA CYS A 43 -7.09 42.41 -4.23
C CYS A 43 -5.56 42.48 -4.13
N ASP A 44 -5.04 43.40 -3.33
CA ASP A 44 -3.60 43.64 -3.24
C ASP A 44 -2.82 42.41 -2.75
N GLU A 45 -3.39 41.63 -1.84
CA GLU A 45 -2.79 40.35 -1.40
C GLU A 45 -2.74 39.31 -2.51
N CYS A 46 -3.84 39.11 -3.26
CA CYS A 46 -3.84 38.18 -4.38
C CYS A 46 -2.89 38.64 -5.49
N PHE A 47 -2.78 39.95 -5.72
CA PHE A 47 -1.86 40.51 -6.71
C PHE A 47 -0.39 40.36 -6.28
N ARG A 48 -0.06 40.59 -5.01
CA ARG A 48 1.28 40.31 -4.45
C ARG A 48 1.61 38.83 -4.52
N ALA A 49 0.69 37.98 -4.07
CA ALA A 49 0.85 36.53 -4.16
C ALA A 49 1.04 36.07 -5.60
N GLU A 50 0.27 36.61 -6.55
CA GLU A 50 0.49 36.35 -7.96
C GLU A 50 1.91 36.77 -8.34
N LYS A 51 2.37 38.00 -8.03
CA LYS A 51 3.70 38.51 -8.37
C LYS A 51 4.86 37.71 -7.73
N GLU A 52 4.71 37.26 -6.50
CA GLU A 52 5.73 36.50 -5.73
C GLU A 52 5.77 35.02 -6.12
N THR A 53 4.70 34.47 -6.68
CA THR A 53 4.66 33.08 -7.11
C THR A 53 5.49 32.93 -8.38
N ALA A 54 6.67 32.33 -8.26
CA ALA A 54 7.49 31.88 -9.39
C ALA A 54 7.21 30.41 -9.70
N ASP A 55 7.59 29.96 -10.89
CA ASP A 55 7.58 28.54 -11.22
C ASP A 55 8.49 27.77 -10.26
N GLN A 56 7.97 26.68 -9.68
CA GLN A 56 8.70 25.90 -8.68
C GLN A 56 9.04 24.53 -9.27
N GLU A 57 10.28 24.09 -9.11
CA GLU A 57 10.64 22.70 -9.40
C GLU A 57 10.28 21.81 -8.22
N VAL A 58 9.39 20.85 -8.46
CA VAL A 58 8.91 19.92 -7.43
C VAL A 58 9.45 18.53 -7.75
N ALA A 59 9.91 17.81 -6.73
CA ALA A 59 10.35 16.43 -6.88
C ALA A 59 9.23 15.52 -7.43
N CYS A 60 9.62 14.54 -8.24
CA CYS A 60 8.70 13.51 -8.71
C CYS A 60 8.10 12.72 -7.52
N LYS A 61 6.81 12.38 -7.59
CA LYS A 61 6.12 11.53 -6.59
C LYS A 61 6.77 10.15 -6.40
N VAL A 62 7.52 9.66 -7.38
CA VAL A 62 8.17 8.35 -7.27
C VAL A 62 9.45 8.53 -6.46
N ASP A 63 9.51 7.97 -5.25
CA ASP A 63 10.60 8.19 -4.28
C ASP A 63 12.01 7.89 -4.82
N THR A 64 12.13 6.98 -5.80
CA THR A 64 13.41 6.61 -6.44
C THR A 64 13.76 7.48 -7.65
N CYS A 65 12.89 8.39 -8.06
CA CYS A 65 13.11 9.26 -9.22
C CYS A 65 13.68 10.61 -8.77
N SER A 66 14.93 10.89 -9.15
CA SER A 66 15.59 12.18 -8.88
C SER A 66 15.10 13.34 -9.74
N ARG A 67 14.21 13.09 -10.71
CA ARG A 67 13.72 14.12 -11.63
C ARG A 67 12.73 15.04 -10.93
N THR A 68 12.74 16.30 -11.36
CA THR A 68 11.75 17.31 -10.96
C THR A 68 10.69 17.50 -12.06
N TRP A 69 9.60 18.15 -11.71
CA TRP A 69 8.63 18.68 -12.67
C TRP A 69 8.30 20.13 -12.29
N THR A 70 8.02 20.95 -13.30
CA THR A 70 7.72 22.37 -13.09
C THR A 70 6.28 22.55 -12.65
N TRP A 71 6.09 22.98 -11.40
CA TRP A 71 4.82 23.46 -10.90
C TRP A 71 4.65 24.91 -11.28
N THR A 72 4.00 25.14 -12.42
CA THR A 72 3.84 26.48 -12.99
C THR A 72 3.06 27.41 -12.06
N ARG A 73 3.36 28.70 -12.11
CA ARG A 73 2.70 29.76 -11.35
C ARG A 73 1.17 29.70 -11.43
N ASP A 74 0.62 29.51 -12.63
CA ASP A 74 -0.84 29.37 -12.81
C ASP A 74 -1.39 28.11 -12.12
N ALA A 75 -0.68 26.98 -12.20
CA ALA A 75 -1.06 25.76 -11.51
C ALA A 75 -1.01 25.92 -9.98
N GLN A 76 -0.03 26.66 -9.46
CA GLN A 76 0.06 27.01 -8.03
C GLN A 76 -1.14 27.85 -7.57
N LEU A 77 -1.48 28.90 -8.33
CA LEU A 77 -2.64 29.76 -8.02
C LEU A 77 -3.96 29.00 -8.07
N ARG A 78 -4.16 28.15 -9.10
CA ARG A 78 -5.35 27.28 -9.20
C ARG A 78 -5.41 26.28 -8.04
N HIS A 79 -4.28 25.72 -7.62
CA HIS A 79 -4.22 24.80 -6.49
C HIS A 79 -4.58 25.51 -5.18
N ARG A 80 -4.00 26.69 -4.91
CA ARG A 80 -4.34 27.51 -3.73
C ARG A 80 -5.83 27.83 -3.68
N LEU A 81 -6.43 28.18 -4.83
CA LEU A 81 -7.88 28.41 -4.91
C LEU A 81 -8.71 27.17 -4.63
N TRP A 82 -8.26 26.03 -5.14
CA TRP A 82 -8.90 24.76 -4.86
C TRP A 82 -8.81 24.42 -3.37
N VAL A 83 -7.64 24.59 -2.73
CA VAL A 83 -7.45 24.39 -1.28
C VAL A 83 -8.38 25.31 -0.48
N GLY A 84 -8.45 26.61 -0.82
CA GLY A 84 -9.36 27.56 -0.18
C GLY A 84 -10.83 27.16 -0.29
N ARG A 85 -11.26 26.66 -1.46
CA ARG A 85 -12.63 26.12 -1.63
C ARG A 85 -12.87 24.87 -0.80
N GLN A 86 -11.89 23.97 -0.68
CA GLN A 86 -12.03 22.78 0.16
C GLN A 86 -12.12 23.14 1.64
N ARG A 87 -11.34 24.12 2.12
CA ARG A 87 -11.44 24.64 3.49
C ARG A 87 -12.79 25.25 3.77
N GLN A 88 -13.29 26.15 2.91
CA GLN A 88 -14.63 26.72 3.07
C GLN A 88 -15.73 25.66 3.05
N LYS A 89 -15.56 24.59 2.25
CA LYS A 89 -16.49 23.46 2.25
C LYS A 89 -16.43 22.70 3.57
N ALA A 90 -15.24 22.46 4.10
CA ALA A 90 -15.03 21.80 5.39
C ALA A 90 -15.58 22.66 6.55
N GLU A 91 -15.33 23.96 6.58
CA GLU A 91 -15.88 24.90 7.56
C GLU A 91 -17.41 24.96 7.50
N LYS A 92 -18.00 25.03 6.30
CA LYS A 92 -19.46 24.97 6.14
C LYS A 92 -20.04 23.64 6.60
N ALA A 93 -19.33 22.53 6.34
CA ALA A 93 -19.74 21.22 6.82
C ALA A 93 -19.64 21.12 8.35
N ALA A 94 -18.57 21.65 8.94
CA ALA A 94 -18.36 21.74 10.39
C ALA A 94 -19.43 22.61 11.06
N ALA A 95 -19.68 23.82 10.55
CA ALA A 95 -20.74 24.70 11.06
C ALA A 95 -22.14 24.09 10.91
N LYS A 96 -22.38 23.33 9.84
CA LYS A 96 -23.63 22.57 9.68
C LYS A 96 -23.71 21.43 10.68
N ALA A 97 -22.62 20.71 10.92
CA ALA A 97 -22.56 19.63 11.89
C ALA A 97 -22.75 20.15 13.33
N GLU A 98 -22.15 21.29 13.67
CA GLU A 98 -22.34 21.97 14.95
C GLU A 98 -23.80 22.39 15.15
N ARG A 99 -24.42 23.03 14.16
CA ARG A 99 -25.86 23.37 14.21
C ARG A 99 -26.74 22.13 14.36
N ALA A 100 -26.42 21.05 13.65
CA ALA A 100 -27.14 19.79 13.76
C ALA A 100 -26.95 19.14 15.15
N ALA A 101 -25.76 19.23 15.73
CA ALA A 101 -25.47 18.74 17.08
C ALA A 101 -26.21 19.56 18.14
N GLU A 102 -26.25 20.90 18.00
CA GLU A 102 -27.03 21.79 18.87
C GLU A 102 -28.53 21.48 18.78
N GLU A 103 -29.06 21.29 17.56
CA GLU A 103 -30.47 20.92 17.35
C GLU A 103 -30.77 19.52 17.93
N ALA A 104 -29.88 18.56 17.77
CA ALA A 104 -30.00 17.23 18.36
C ALA A 104 -29.97 17.27 19.89
N ALA A 105 -29.10 18.10 20.48
CA ALA A 105 -29.05 18.31 21.93
C ALA A 105 -30.35 18.92 22.45
N LYS A 106 -30.88 19.96 21.78
CA LYS A 106 -32.19 20.57 22.11
C LYS A 106 -33.33 19.57 22.01
N ARG A 107 -33.33 18.70 20.98
CA ARG A 107 -34.33 17.63 20.84
C ARG A 107 -34.21 16.57 21.93
N ALA A 108 -32.98 16.18 22.30
CA ALA A 108 -32.75 15.23 23.38
C ALA A 108 -33.19 15.80 24.75
N GLU A 109 -32.97 17.09 25.00
CA GLU A 109 -33.45 17.79 26.19
C GLU A 109 -34.99 17.86 26.21
N ALA A 110 -35.62 18.23 25.10
CA ALA A 110 -37.07 18.25 24.97
C ALA A 110 -37.70 16.87 25.21
N ALA A 111 -37.11 15.80 24.64
CA ALA A 111 -37.57 14.42 24.85
C ALA A 111 -37.42 13.97 26.31
N LYS A 112 -36.35 14.38 27.01
CA LYS A 112 -36.19 14.12 28.44
C LYS A 112 -37.26 14.85 29.27
N ALA A 113 -37.57 16.11 28.94
CA ALA A 113 -38.60 16.88 29.62
C ALA A 113 -40.01 16.28 29.40
N GLU A 114 -40.31 15.81 28.19
CA GLU A 114 -41.55 15.11 27.88
C GLU A 114 -41.66 13.77 28.63
N ALA A 115 -40.59 12.98 28.66
CA ALA A 115 -40.54 11.73 29.43
C ALA A 115 -40.74 11.95 30.94
N ALA A 116 -40.17 13.04 31.49
CA ALA A 116 -40.39 13.42 32.89
C ALA A 116 -41.86 13.77 33.17
N ARG A 117 -42.49 14.60 32.32
CA ARG A 117 -43.92 14.93 32.45
C ARG A 117 -44.82 13.70 32.32
N ALA A 118 -44.49 12.78 31.41
CA ALA A 118 -45.22 11.52 31.26
C ALA A 118 -45.06 10.61 32.49
N ALA A 119 -43.88 10.59 33.12
CA ALA A 119 -43.66 9.84 34.36
C ALA A 119 -44.42 10.45 35.54
N GLU A 120 -44.44 11.79 35.67
CA GLU A 120 -45.24 12.50 36.68
C GLU A 120 -46.75 12.24 36.49
N ALA A 121 -47.25 12.29 35.25
CA ALA A 121 -48.65 12.00 34.95
C ALA A 121 -49.03 10.56 35.32
N LYS A 122 -48.16 9.57 35.01
CA LYS A 122 -48.38 8.17 35.41
C LYS A 122 -48.33 7.96 36.92
N ALA A 123 -47.45 8.69 37.62
CA ALA A 123 -47.40 8.63 39.08
C ALA A 123 -48.68 9.21 39.71
N ALA A 124 -49.19 10.33 39.17
CA ALA A 124 -50.46 10.91 39.61
C ALA A 124 -51.67 10.01 39.31
N GLU A 125 -51.67 9.31 38.16
CA GLU A 125 -52.71 8.33 37.82
C GLU A 125 -52.66 7.10 38.75
N ALA A 126 -51.47 6.62 39.09
CA ALA A 126 -51.30 5.53 40.06
C ALA A 126 -51.75 5.95 41.48
N GLU A 127 -51.43 7.17 41.91
CA GLU A 127 -51.90 7.71 43.20
C GLU A 127 -53.42 7.87 43.22
N ALA A 128 -54.03 8.32 42.12
CA ALA A 128 -55.49 8.41 41.99
C ALA A 128 -56.17 7.02 42.03
N ALA A 129 -55.57 6.00 41.41
CA ALA A 129 -56.08 4.63 41.45
C ALA A 129 -56.01 4.01 42.86
N GLU A 130 -55.00 4.35 43.67
CA GLU A 130 -54.89 3.89 45.07
C GLU A 130 -55.97 4.51 45.98
N VAL A 131 -56.38 5.75 45.70
CA VAL A 131 -57.49 6.42 46.40
C VAL A 131 -58.85 5.78 46.05
N ASP A 132 -59.03 5.30 44.82
CA ASP A 132 -60.28 4.63 44.41
C ASP A 132 -60.43 3.22 45.03
N ASP A 133 -59.34 2.45 45.13
CA ASP A 133 -59.36 1.12 45.80
C ASP A 133 -59.68 1.24 47.31
N THR A 134 -59.19 2.30 47.97
CA THR A 134 -59.54 2.58 49.37
C THR A 134 -60.98 3.09 49.55
N GLN A 135 -61.60 3.66 48.51
CA GLN A 135 -63.01 4.05 48.57
C GLN A 135 -63.96 2.88 48.26
N ALA A 136 -63.53 1.91 47.45
CA ALA A 136 -64.26 0.66 47.20
C ALA A 136 -64.31 -0.26 48.43
N GLN A 137 -63.27 -0.27 49.28
CA GLN A 137 -63.25 -1.06 50.53
C GLN A 137 -64.20 -0.53 51.63
N VAL A 138 -64.77 0.67 51.50
CA VAL A 138 -65.74 1.24 52.48
C VAL A 138 -67.20 1.04 52.02
N ALA A 139 -67.43 0.48 50.83
CA ALA A 139 -68.78 0.24 50.29
C ALA A 139 -69.27 -1.23 50.41
N ASP A 140 -68.46 -2.15 50.95
CA ASP A 140 -68.83 -3.56 51.16
C ASP A 140 -69.18 -3.83 52.64
N GLU A 141 -70.12 -3.05 53.19
CA GLU A 141 -70.81 -3.39 54.45
C GLU A 141 -72.28 -2.92 54.40
N ALA A 142 -73.06 -3.44 53.44
CA ALA A 142 -74.53 -3.48 53.54
C ALA A 142 -75.13 -4.64 52.74
N PRO A 143 -76.17 -5.32 53.27
CA PRO A 143 -76.38 -6.74 53.03
C PRO A 143 -77.20 -7.05 51.78
N ALA A 144 -76.88 -8.23 51.26
CA ALA A 144 -77.61 -8.98 50.24
C ALA A 144 -79.08 -9.23 50.61
N GLU A 145 -79.98 -9.02 49.65
CA GLU A 145 -81.04 -9.99 49.34
C GLU A 145 -81.39 -9.98 47.85
N ALA A 146 -81.22 -11.18 47.26
CA ALA A 146 -81.96 -11.80 46.17
C ALA A 146 -82.25 -11.04 44.86
N VAL A 147 -81.82 -11.61 43.73
CA VAL A 147 -82.71 -12.27 42.74
C VAL A 147 -81.87 -12.93 41.63
N GLU A 148 -82.42 -14.06 41.19
CA GLU A 148 -81.89 -15.17 40.43
C GLU A 148 -82.06 -14.99 38.89
N VAL A 149 -81.32 -15.82 38.12
CA VAL A 149 -81.55 -16.23 36.71
C VAL A 149 -81.13 -15.24 35.60
N ARG A 150 -80.14 -15.59 34.76
CA ARG A 150 -80.34 -16.28 33.45
C ARG A 150 -79.07 -16.32 32.60
N ALA A 151 -78.96 -17.41 31.87
CA ALA A 151 -77.89 -17.81 30.97
C ALA A 151 -77.88 -17.08 29.61
N GLU A 152 -76.80 -17.38 28.87
CA GLU A 152 -76.62 -17.40 27.40
C GLU A 152 -75.76 -16.29 26.76
N ALA A 153 -74.61 -16.75 26.24
CA ALA A 153 -74.05 -16.58 24.89
C ALA A 153 -74.05 -15.21 24.20
N THR A 154 -72.87 -14.78 23.74
CA THR A 154 -72.45 -14.51 22.33
C THR A 154 -71.11 -13.74 22.39
N GLU A 155 -70.01 -14.19 21.80
CA GLU A 155 -69.66 -14.18 20.37
C GLU A 155 -69.40 -12.77 19.79
N ALA A 156 -68.15 -12.56 19.36
CA ALA A 156 -67.65 -11.67 18.30
C ALA A 156 -67.94 -10.14 18.32
N THR A 157 -66.86 -9.35 18.22
CA THR A 157 -66.65 -8.16 17.34
C THR A 157 -65.37 -7.46 17.84
N ALA A 158 -64.26 -7.27 17.11
CA ALA A 158 -64.02 -6.76 15.75
C ALA A 158 -64.50 -5.31 15.54
N ALA A 159 -63.72 -4.35 16.01
CA ALA A 159 -63.72 -2.94 15.60
C ALA A 159 -62.26 -2.44 15.73
N LYS A 160 -61.48 -2.32 14.65
CA LYS A 160 -61.49 -1.24 13.63
C LYS A 160 -61.44 0.14 14.28
N ALA A 161 -60.24 0.55 14.70
CA ALA A 161 -59.91 1.95 14.94
C ALA A 161 -59.37 2.54 13.63
N GLU A 162 -60.25 3.25 12.93
CA GLU A 162 -59.90 4.31 11.98
C GLU A 162 -59.11 5.39 12.75
N VAL A 163 -57.94 5.76 12.23
CA VAL A 163 -57.25 6.98 12.63
C VAL A 163 -57.24 7.90 11.42
N ASP A 164 -57.99 8.98 11.59
CA ASP A 164 -58.11 10.19 10.80
C ASP A 164 -56.77 10.69 10.22
N GLU A 165 -56.75 10.89 8.90
CA GLU A 165 -55.81 11.77 8.22
C GLU A 165 -56.24 13.24 8.44
N PRO A 166 -55.37 14.13 8.95
CA PRO A 166 -55.58 15.55 8.76
C PRO A 166 -55.07 15.99 7.38
N THR A 167 -56.03 16.26 6.49
CA THR A 167 -55.87 17.10 5.31
C THR A 167 -55.60 18.55 5.73
N ALA A 168 -54.46 19.09 5.31
CA ALA A 168 -54.14 20.51 5.23
C ALA A 168 -52.90 20.61 4.32
N ASP A 169 -52.73 21.56 3.41
CA ASP A 169 -53.51 22.70 2.95
C ASP A 169 -52.75 23.17 1.71
N GLU A 170 -53.47 23.51 0.65
CA GLU A 170 -52.90 23.94 -0.63
C GLU A 170 -52.46 25.40 -0.55
N GLY A 171 -51.15 25.63 -0.42
CA GLY A 171 -50.53 26.94 -0.54
C GLY A 171 -49.86 27.15 -1.89
N ALA A 172 -50.57 27.80 -2.81
CA ALA A 172 -50.09 28.26 -4.11
C ALA A 172 -49.08 29.42 -4.00
N ALA A 173 -48.02 29.37 -4.81
CA ALA A 173 -47.24 30.52 -5.31
C ALA A 173 -46.44 30.01 -6.52
N GLU A 174 -46.87 30.30 -7.76
CA GLU A 174 -46.33 31.39 -8.59
C GLU A 174 -44.79 31.32 -8.66
N GLY A 175 -44.13 30.93 -9.76
CA GLY A 175 -44.34 31.35 -11.13
C GLY A 175 -43.25 32.37 -11.48
N ASP A 176 -42.08 31.92 -11.92
CA ASP A 176 -41.10 32.79 -12.60
C ASP A 176 -40.35 31.97 -13.67
N GLU A 177 -40.85 32.11 -14.89
CA GLU A 177 -40.24 31.62 -16.12
C GLU A 177 -39.31 32.72 -16.66
N GLY A 178 -38.02 32.40 -16.78
CA GLY A 178 -37.02 33.27 -17.39
C GLY A 178 -36.26 32.53 -18.48
N ALA A 179 -36.91 32.31 -19.62
CA ALA A 179 -36.27 31.97 -20.88
C ALA A 179 -35.66 33.25 -21.48
N ALA A 180 -34.40 33.18 -21.91
CA ALA A 180 -33.82 34.14 -22.84
C ALA A 180 -32.89 33.39 -23.80
N GLU A 181 -33.44 33.13 -24.98
CA GLU A 181 -32.70 32.88 -26.20
C GLU A 181 -31.96 34.17 -26.62
N GLY A 182 -30.84 34.00 -27.29
CA GLY A 182 -30.05 35.09 -27.86
C GLY A 182 -29.14 34.55 -28.95
N GLU A 183 -29.71 34.42 -30.15
CA GLU A 183 -29.01 34.30 -31.42
C GLU A 183 -28.30 35.62 -31.80
N GLY A 184 -27.20 35.49 -32.56
CA GLY A 184 -26.79 36.46 -33.59
C GLY A 184 -25.85 37.59 -33.17
N ASP A 185 -24.58 37.49 -33.59
CA ASP A 185 -23.95 38.58 -34.37
C ASP A 185 -22.80 37.99 -35.22
N GLU A 186 -23.06 37.93 -36.52
CA GLU A 186 -22.08 37.80 -37.59
C GLU A 186 -21.42 39.16 -37.88
N ALA A 187 -20.14 39.12 -38.29
CA ALA A 187 -19.49 39.93 -39.34
C ALA A 187 -18.04 40.35 -38.96
N PRO A 188 -17.21 40.80 -39.93
CA PRO A 188 -16.79 40.09 -41.14
C PRO A 188 -15.24 40.13 -41.30
N SER A 189 -14.75 39.43 -42.35
CA SER A 189 -13.62 39.76 -43.27
C SER A 189 -12.26 40.19 -42.68
N GLU A 190 -11.10 40.09 -43.31
CA GLU A 190 -10.51 39.62 -44.58
C GLU A 190 -8.99 39.78 -44.32
N GLY A 191 -8.13 38.97 -44.93
CA GLY A 191 -6.69 39.09 -44.75
C GLY A 191 -5.89 37.91 -45.28
N ASP A 192 -5.99 37.74 -46.61
CA ASP A 192 -5.11 36.99 -47.49
C ASP A 192 -3.61 37.31 -47.31
N GLU A 193 -2.77 36.32 -47.68
CA GLU A 193 -1.47 36.36 -48.39
C GLU A 193 -0.59 35.21 -47.87
N GLU A 194 -0.61 34.07 -48.56
CA GLU A 194 0.29 33.68 -49.67
C GLU A 194 1.67 33.19 -49.20
N GLY A 195 2.01 31.95 -49.58
CA GLY A 195 3.30 31.33 -49.26
C GLY A 195 3.39 29.85 -49.63
N ASP A 196 3.27 29.58 -50.93
CA ASP A 196 3.70 28.38 -51.67
C ASP A 196 4.91 27.63 -51.11
N ALA A 197 4.85 26.29 -51.07
CA ALA A 197 5.65 25.42 -51.96
C ALA A 197 5.52 23.93 -51.55
N GLU A 198 4.96 23.15 -52.49
CA GLU A 198 5.40 21.84 -52.99
C GLU A 198 6.17 20.88 -52.06
N ASP A 199 5.68 19.65 -51.86
CA ASP A 199 6.29 18.46 -52.50
C ASP A 199 5.47 17.18 -52.25
N ASP A 200 5.55 16.31 -53.26
CA ASP A 200 5.00 14.99 -53.49
C ASP A 200 4.84 14.01 -52.31
N ASN A 201 3.78 13.18 -52.34
CA ASN A 201 3.93 11.78 -52.80
C ASN A 201 2.57 11.06 -52.85
N ALA A 202 2.23 10.60 -54.05
CA ALA A 202 1.15 9.67 -54.32
C ALA A 202 1.51 8.26 -53.85
N THR A 203 0.55 7.52 -53.27
CA THR A 203 0.22 6.14 -53.73
C THR A 203 -0.97 5.53 -52.97
N GLN A 204 -1.99 5.20 -53.78
CA GLN A 204 -2.75 3.94 -53.83
C GLN A 204 -3.94 3.62 -52.90
N ALA A 205 -4.94 3.03 -53.60
CA ALA A 205 -6.05 2.16 -53.21
C ALA A 205 -7.25 2.85 -52.52
N LYS A 206 -8.32 3.23 -53.23
CA LYS A 206 -9.31 2.42 -53.99
C LYS A 206 -10.19 1.53 -53.08
N ALA A 207 -11.29 2.15 -52.65
CA ALA A 207 -12.68 1.67 -52.55
C ALA A 207 -12.94 0.19 -52.23
N GLU A 208 -13.67 -0.05 -51.13
CA GLU A 208 -14.93 -0.82 -51.19
C GLU A 208 -15.97 -0.24 -50.22
N ASP A 209 -17.18 -0.15 -50.78
CA ASP A 209 -18.47 0.32 -50.28
C ASP A 209 -19.16 -0.83 -49.53
N VAL A 210 -19.68 -0.62 -48.31
CA VAL A 210 -20.70 -1.50 -47.70
C VAL A 210 -21.68 -0.68 -46.85
N ASP A 211 -22.86 -0.48 -47.44
CA ASP A 211 -24.22 -0.46 -46.89
C ASP A 211 -24.46 -0.19 -45.38
N GLU A 212 -25.00 1.01 -45.13
CA GLU A 212 -26.40 1.23 -44.75
C GLU A 212 -27.15 0.13 -43.97
N ALA A 213 -27.27 0.32 -42.64
CA ALA A 213 -28.37 -0.26 -41.86
C ALA A 213 -28.75 0.57 -40.62
N ALA A 214 -29.79 1.39 -40.79
CA ALA A 214 -30.89 1.62 -39.87
C ALA A 214 -30.59 1.79 -38.35
N GLN A 215 -30.47 3.04 -37.89
CA GLN A 215 -30.63 3.36 -36.47
C GLN A 215 -32.12 3.48 -36.08
N PRO A 216 -32.65 2.67 -35.14
CA PRO A 216 -34.02 2.79 -34.68
C PRO A 216 -34.19 3.94 -33.67
N LYS A 217 -35.28 4.67 -33.89
CA LYS A 217 -35.79 5.83 -33.17
C LYS A 217 -36.00 5.56 -31.67
N LYS A 218 -35.54 6.52 -30.86
CA LYS A 218 -36.11 7.06 -29.61
C LYS A 218 -37.14 6.17 -28.87
N ARG A 219 -36.67 5.31 -27.95
CA ARG A 219 -37.52 4.74 -26.88
C ARG A 219 -37.47 5.60 -25.62
N LYS A 220 -38.57 6.32 -25.39
CA LYS A 220 -38.96 7.06 -24.18
C LYS A 220 -39.04 6.09 -22.99
N ARG A 221 -37.90 5.86 -22.30
CA ARG A 221 -37.81 4.88 -21.19
C ARG A 221 -38.12 5.55 -19.84
N ARG A 222 -39.39 5.45 -19.46
CA ARG A 222 -39.90 5.18 -18.09
C ARG A 222 -39.06 5.79 -16.93
N ARG A 223 -39.37 7.05 -16.57
CA ARG A 223 -39.20 7.55 -15.18
C ARG A 223 -40.17 6.77 -14.28
N ARG A 224 -39.75 5.66 -13.68
CA ARG A 224 -40.51 5.03 -12.59
C ARG A 224 -39.56 4.32 -11.63
N ARG A 225 -39.65 4.75 -10.36
CA ARG A 225 -39.25 4.06 -9.13
C ARG A 225 -37.75 4.02 -8.81
N LYS A 226 -37.26 5.10 -8.20
CA LYS A 226 -36.09 5.08 -7.29
C LYS A 226 -36.42 5.81 -5.98
N ARG A 227 -37.53 5.39 -5.33
CA ARG A 227 -38.05 5.98 -4.08
C ARG A 227 -38.00 5.01 -2.88
N GLY A 228 -37.28 3.88 -2.98
CA GLY A 228 -37.38 2.78 -2.00
C GLY A 228 -36.07 2.27 -1.39
N LYS A 229 -34.91 2.91 -1.61
CA LYS A 229 -33.64 2.48 -1.02
C LYS A 229 -32.94 3.66 -0.36
N LYS A 230 -33.55 4.17 0.72
CA LYS A 230 -33.04 5.29 1.54
C LYS A 230 -33.21 5.04 3.05
N GLY A 231 -33.29 3.78 3.47
CA GLY A 231 -33.67 3.42 4.84
C GLY A 231 -32.60 2.71 5.68
N ALA A 232 -31.60 2.06 5.08
CA ALA A 232 -30.69 1.19 5.85
C ALA A 232 -29.22 1.65 5.87
N ASP A 233 -28.77 2.42 4.86
CA ASP A 233 -27.35 2.83 4.76
C ASP A 233 -27.07 4.23 5.37
N ALA A 234 -28.08 4.88 5.96
CA ALA A 234 -27.95 6.26 6.46
C ALA A 234 -27.33 6.38 7.87
N VAL A 235 -27.17 5.26 8.58
CA VAL A 235 -26.67 5.26 9.97
C VAL A 235 -25.13 5.17 10.01
N ASP A 236 -24.49 4.51 9.05
CA ASP A 236 -23.03 4.40 8.95
C ASP A 236 -22.35 5.62 8.26
N GLU A 237 -23.08 6.41 7.46
CA GLU A 237 -22.50 7.61 6.81
C GLU A 237 -22.22 8.76 7.80
N ALA A 238 -22.88 8.79 8.96
CA ALA A 238 -22.70 9.85 9.94
C ALA A 238 -21.37 9.73 10.71
N GLU A 239 -20.86 8.51 10.92
CA GLU A 239 -19.64 8.29 11.71
C GLU A 239 -18.36 8.49 10.89
N VAL A 240 -18.40 8.21 9.58
CA VAL A 240 -17.25 8.42 8.66
C VAL A 240 -17.05 9.91 8.33
N ALA A 241 -18.07 10.76 8.52
CA ALA A 241 -18.03 12.19 8.19
C ALA A 241 -17.18 13.05 9.14
N ALA A 242 -16.68 12.50 10.26
CA ALA A 242 -16.09 13.30 11.33
C ALA A 242 -14.56 13.43 11.29
N LYS A 243 -13.84 12.67 10.45
CA LYS A 243 -12.37 12.87 10.34
C LYS A 243 -12.09 14.07 9.43
N PRO A 244 -11.49 15.16 9.93
CA PRO A 244 -11.07 16.27 9.09
C PRO A 244 -10.13 15.73 8.02
N VAL A 245 -10.53 15.82 6.75
CA VAL A 245 -9.64 15.47 5.66
C VAL A 245 -8.51 16.50 5.68
N GLU A 246 -7.33 16.09 6.11
CA GLU A 246 -6.12 16.92 6.02
C GLU A 246 -5.90 17.25 4.54
N ILE A 247 -6.19 18.49 4.16
CA ILE A 247 -5.94 18.98 2.79
C ILE A 247 -4.45 19.26 2.74
N PRO A 248 -3.65 18.49 1.98
CA PRO A 248 -2.21 18.71 1.90
C PRO A 248 -1.97 20.13 1.36
N GLU A 249 -1.30 20.97 2.15
CA GLU A 249 -1.00 22.37 1.79
C GLU A 249 0.16 22.49 0.78
N GLY A 250 0.84 21.38 0.50
CA GLY A 250 1.97 21.31 -0.42
C GLY A 250 1.59 21.11 -1.89
N PRO A 251 2.58 21.17 -2.80
CA PRO A 251 2.40 20.78 -4.18
C PRO A 251 1.67 19.44 -4.30
N PRO A 252 0.72 19.31 -5.24
CA PRO A 252 0.09 18.02 -5.46
C PRO A 252 1.18 17.01 -5.83
N SER A 253 1.21 15.87 -5.13
CA SER A 253 2.14 14.77 -5.45
C SER A 253 1.86 14.30 -6.88
N ARG A 254 2.64 14.76 -7.85
CA ARG A 254 2.52 14.39 -9.27
C ARG A 254 3.79 13.68 -9.71
N MET A 255 3.62 12.74 -10.63
CA MET A 255 4.74 12.12 -11.31
C MET A 255 5.29 13.11 -12.35
N CYS A 256 6.60 13.09 -12.59
CA CYS A 256 7.18 13.84 -13.69
C CYS A 256 6.63 13.34 -15.03
N THR A 257 6.79 14.13 -16.10
CA THR A 257 6.24 13.83 -17.43
C THR A 257 6.73 12.49 -17.98
N LEU A 258 7.98 12.13 -17.74
CA LEU A 258 8.55 10.85 -18.15
C LEU A 258 7.96 9.67 -17.38
N CYS A 259 7.83 9.77 -16.05
CA CYS A 259 7.18 8.73 -15.25
C CYS A 259 5.70 8.57 -15.62
N ALA A 260 4.99 9.67 -15.89
CA ALA A 260 3.59 9.65 -16.34
C ALA A 260 3.45 8.96 -17.71
N LYS A 261 4.37 9.21 -18.65
CA LYS A 261 4.42 8.49 -19.94
C LYS A 261 4.70 7.01 -19.74
N LYS A 262 5.77 6.66 -18.99
CA LYS A 262 6.15 5.27 -18.73
C LYS A 262 5.03 4.48 -18.06
N VAL A 263 4.38 4.99 -17.02
CA VAL A 263 3.30 4.25 -16.31
C VAL A 263 2.09 3.96 -17.20
N SER A 264 1.85 4.78 -18.22
CA SER A 264 0.78 4.54 -19.20
C SER A 264 1.10 3.39 -20.16
N GLN A 265 2.38 3.12 -20.40
CA GLN A 265 2.88 2.03 -21.26
C GLN A 265 3.05 0.70 -20.50
N LEU A 266 3.26 0.75 -19.19
CA LEU A 266 3.45 -0.46 -18.38
C LEU A 266 2.13 -1.23 -18.20
N ALA A 267 2.16 -2.52 -18.51
CA ALA A 267 1.12 -3.47 -18.15
C ALA A 267 1.58 -4.33 -16.95
N PRO A 268 0.67 -4.86 -16.11
CA PRO A 268 1.05 -5.83 -15.09
C PRO A 268 1.69 -7.05 -15.75
N LYS A 269 2.83 -7.50 -15.25
CA LYS A 269 3.61 -8.60 -15.84
C LYS A 269 3.59 -9.81 -14.90
N GLU A 270 3.31 -10.98 -15.42
CA GLU A 270 3.44 -12.23 -14.66
C GLU A 270 4.90 -12.67 -14.64
N VAL A 271 5.48 -12.78 -13.46
CA VAL A 271 6.88 -13.16 -13.25
C VAL A 271 6.92 -14.51 -12.53
N PRO A 272 7.78 -15.45 -12.94
CA PRO A 272 7.88 -16.75 -12.27
C PRO A 272 8.35 -16.62 -10.82
N CYS A 273 7.89 -17.55 -9.98
CA CYS A 273 8.32 -17.63 -8.58
C CYS A 273 9.83 -17.89 -8.45
N LYS A 274 10.50 -17.26 -7.48
CA LYS A 274 11.91 -17.49 -7.12
C LYS A 274 12.20 -18.93 -6.66
N VAL A 275 11.19 -19.62 -6.13
CA VAL A 275 11.38 -20.95 -5.51
C VAL A 275 11.49 -22.01 -6.61
N HIS A 276 12.63 -22.72 -6.67
CA HIS A 276 12.81 -23.83 -7.60
C HIS A 276 11.71 -24.88 -7.43
N GLY A 277 11.14 -25.35 -8.54
CA GLY A 277 10.03 -26.30 -8.56
C GLY A 277 8.63 -25.67 -8.43
N CYS A 278 8.51 -24.40 -8.08
CA CYS A 278 7.23 -23.70 -8.07
C CYS A 278 6.91 -23.14 -9.47
N THR A 279 5.86 -23.67 -10.11
CA THR A 279 5.40 -23.20 -11.44
C THR A 279 4.49 -21.97 -11.38
N ARG A 280 4.17 -21.49 -10.18
CA ARG A 280 3.28 -20.34 -10.01
C ARG A 280 4.00 -19.05 -10.36
N THR A 281 3.25 -18.11 -10.93
CA THR A 281 3.70 -16.75 -11.17
C THR A 281 3.23 -15.82 -10.05
N TRP A 282 3.81 -14.63 -9.99
CA TRP A 282 3.31 -13.52 -9.21
C TRP A 282 3.21 -12.29 -10.10
N ILE A 283 2.29 -11.39 -9.78
CA ILE A 283 2.03 -10.21 -10.61
C ILE A 283 2.98 -9.09 -10.19
N TRP A 284 3.86 -8.69 -11.09
CA TRP A 284 4.65 -7.48 -10.95
C TRP A 284 3.81 -6.29 -11.37
N ASP A 285 3.34 -5.52 -10.39
CA ASP A 285 2.45 -4.39 -10.58
C ASP A 285 3.13 -3.21 -11.29
N ARG A 286 2.33 -2.39 -11.99
CA ARG A 286 2.81 -1.23 -12.75
C ARG A 286 3.59 -0.24 -11.88
N ALA A 287 3.19 -0.06 -10.61
CA ALA A 287 3.85 0.90 -9.71
C ALA A 287 5.22 0.39 -9.25
N SER A 288 5.38 -0.91 -8.97
CA SER A 288 6.69 -1.49 -8.69
C SER A 288 7.60 -1.55 -9.92
N GLN A 289 7.06 -1.81 -11.11
CA GLN A 289 7.81 -1.70 -12.37
C GLN A 289 8.31 -0.27 -12.58
N LEU A 290 7.46 0.74 -12.37
CA LEU A 290 7.85 2.15 -12.47
C LEU A 290 8.94 2.53 -11.46
N ARG A 291 8.84 2.05 -10.21
CA ARG A 291 9.88 2.30 -9.19
C ARG A 291 11.21 1.66 -9.55
N ALA A 292 11.20 0.44 -10.10
CA ALA A 292 12.40 -0.24 -10.56
C ALA A 292 13.03 0.48 -11.77
N TRP A 293 12.21 0.93 -12.72
CA TRP A 293 12.68 1.74 -13.85
C TRP A 293 13.25 3.09 -13.40
N ALA A 294 12.55 3.80 -12.49
CA ALA A 294 13.00 5.08 -11.96
C ALA A 294 14.32 4.95 -11.19
N ALA A 295 14.54 3.84 -10.48
CA ALA A 295 15.78 3.56 -9.78
C ALA A 295 16.99 3.35 -10.73
N LEU A 296 16.77 3.02 -12.00
CA LEU A 296 17.85 2.95 -13.00
C LEU A 296 18.33 4.33 -13.46
N GLY A 297 17.56 5.40 -13.20
CA GLY A 297 17.92 6.76 -13.62
C GLY A 297 17.93 7.02 -15.13
N THR A 298 17.51 6.05 -15.95
CA THR A 298 17.52 6.17 -17.43
C THR A 298 16.30 6.93 -17.96
N ASP A 299 16.50 7.86 -18.90
CA ASP A 299 15.43 8.58 -19.61
C ASP A 299 14.80 7.75 -20.73
N ASP A 300 15.39 6.61 -21.08
CA ASP A 300 14.92 5.76 -22.15
C ASP A 300 13.65 4.98 -21.75
N LEU A 301 12.55 5.27 -22.46
CA LEU A 301 11.26 4.61 -22.27
C LEU A 301 11.25 3.17 -22.78
N SER A 302 12.23 2.75 -23.59
CA SER A 302 12.32 1.39 -24.12
C SER A 302 12.95 0.39 -23.15
N VAL A 303 13.83 0.85 -22.24
CA VAL A 303 14.49 -0.02 -21.26
C VAL A 303 13.47 -0.58 -20.27
N GLU A 304 13.33 -1.90 -20.25
CA GLU A 304 12.48 -2.61 -19.29
C GLU A 304 13.34 -3.06 -18.09
N PRO A 305 12.98 -2.68 -16.86
CA PRO A 305 13.74 -3.11 -15.69
C PRO A 305 13.65 -4.64 -15.52
N THR A 306 14.73 -5.24 -15.01
CA THR A 306 14.72 -6.67 -14.69
C THR A 306 13.82 -6.94 -13.47
N PRO A 307 12.88 -7.89 -13.53
CA PRO A 307 11.99 -8.19 -12.41
C PRO A 307 12.78 -8.69 -11.19
N PRO A 308 12.47 -8.21 -9.98
CA PRO A 308 13.09 -8.72 -8.78
C PRO A 308 12.68 -10.17 -8.54
N ARG A 309 13.62 -11.03 -8.16
CA ARG A 309 13.31 -12.44 -7.81
C ARG A 309 12.51 -12.48 -6.50
N ARG A 310 11.19 -12.67 -6.59
CA ARG A 310 10.28 -12.79 -5.44
C ARG A 310 9.57 -14.15 -5.39
N MET A 311 9.18 -14.56 -4.19
CA MET A 311 8.31 -15.72 -4.00
C MET A 311 6.87 -15.33 -4.37
N CYS A 312 6.11 -16.26 -4.95
CA CYS A 312 4.68 -16.06 -5.15
C CYS A 312 3.93 -15.98 -3.82
N GLU A 313 2.70 -15.48 -3.84
CA GLU A 313 1.90 -15.25 -2.64
C GLU A 313 1.72 -16.52 -1.82
N THR A 314 1.44 -17.65 -2.45
CA THR A 314 1.26 -18.91 -1.71
C THR A 314 2.55 -19.42 -1.07
N CYS A 315 3.70 -19.31 -1.74
CA CYS A 315 4.98 -19.68 -1.13
C CYS A 315 5.30 -18.75 0.05
N ARG A 316 4.97 -17.46 -0.05
CA ARG A 316 5.15 -16.49 1.03
C ARG A 316 4.23 -16.77 2.22
N GLU A 317 2.98 -17.13 1.97
CA GLU A 317 2.01 -17.54 3.01
C GLU A 317 2.41 -18.85 3.66
N PHE A 318 2.93 -19.82 2.90
CA PHE A 318 3.49 -21.06 3.44
C PHE A 318 4.62 -20.75 4.42
N CYS A 319 5.60 -19.92 4.03
CA CYS A 319 6.70 -19.55 4.92
C CYS A 319 6.26 -18.76 6.16
N ARG A 320 5.11 -18.07 6.11
CA ARG A 320 4.54 -17.38 7.29
C ARG A 320 3.79 -18.31 8.23
N SER A 321 3.16 -19.35 7.68
CA SER A 321 2.33 -20.30 8.43
C SER A 321 3.10 -21.50 8.96
N HIS A 322 4.25 -21.84 8.35
CA HIS A 322 5.06 -23.01 8.68
C HIS A 322 6.43 -22.56 9.19
N PRO A 323 6.57 -22.16 10.46
CA PRO A 323 7.87 -21.84 11.03
C PRO A 323 8.76 -23.10 11.12
N ASP A 324 10.04 -22.89 11.43
CA ASP A 324 10.99 -23.97 11.67
C ASP A 324 10.51 -24.87 12.82
N ARG A 325 10.47 -26.19 12.59
CA ARG A 325 10.04 -27.19 13.59
C ARG A 325 11.15 -28.17 13.92
N LYS A 326 11.19 -28.64 15.15
CA LYS A 326 12.11 -29.69 15.60
C LYS A 326 11.50 -31.06 15.32
N ILE A 327 12.21 -31.92 14.61
CA ILE A 327 11.80 -33.27 14.23
C ILE A 327 12.73 -34.28 14.91
N PRO A 328 12.23 -35.39 15.45
CA PRO A 328 13.08 -36.45 16.00
C PRO A 328 14.05 -37.01 14.96
N CYS A 329 15.22 -37.42 15.42
CA CYS A 329 16.19 -38.15 14.62
C CYS A 329 15.57 -39.43 14.06
N GLY A 330 15.78 -39.72 12.78
CA GLY A 330 15.32 -40.96 12.16
C GLY A 330 16.06 -42.23 12.62
N ARG A 331 17.10 -42.10 13.45
CA ARG A 331 17.85 -43.25 14.00
C ARG A 331 17.08 -43.87 15.16
N PRO A 332 16.76 -45.18 15.14
CA PRO A 332 16.13 -45.83 16.29
C PRO A 332 17.03 -45.72 17.54
N GLY A 333 16.47 -45.27 18.65
CA GLY A 333 17.18 -45.08 19.92
C GLY A 333 17.90 -43.74 20.08
N CYS A 334 17.85 -42.83 19.10
CA CYS A 334 18.38 -41.47 19.25
C CYS A 334 17.26 -40.48 19.61
N GLU A 335 17.38 -39.84 20.77
CA GLU A 335 16.40 -38.85 21.25
C GLU A 335 16.67 -37.42 20.73
N ASN A 336 17.76 -37.21 19.98
CA ASN A 336 18.12 -35.90 19.46
C ASN A 336 17.12 -35.46 18.38
N THR A 337 16.89 -34.15 18.28
CA THR A 337 16.04 -33.57 17.24
C THR A 337 16.88 -32.76 16.26
N TRP A 338 16.47 -32.72 15.00
CA TRP A 338 17.00 -31.78 14.01
C TRP A 338 15.96 -30.74 13.63
N THR A 339 16.40 -29.59 13.13
CA THR A 339 15.48 -28.50 12.77
C THR A 339 15.10 -28.60 11.30
N TYR A 340 13.82 -28.87 11.03
CA TYR A 340 13.28 -28.84 9.68
C TYR A 340 13.00 -27.40 9.28
N LYS A 341 13.94 -26.81 8.55
CA LYS A 341 13.84 -25.42 8.10
C LYS A 341 12.67 -25.23 7.15
N THR A 342 12.00 -24.08 7.28
CA THR A 342 10.84 -23.64 6.49
C THR A 342 11.08 -23.76 4.97
N GLY A 343 12.27 -23.41 4.49
CA GLY A 343 12.61 -23.52 3.07
C GLY A 343 12.63 -24.97 2.57
N ALA A 344 13.09 -25.92 3.39
CA ALA A 344 13.09 -27.35 3.06
C ALA A 344 11.68 -27.96 3.20
N GLN A 345 10.88 -27.47 4.16
CA GLN A 345 9.44 -27.78 4.27
C GLN A 345 8.70 -27.38 2.99
N LEU A 346 8.97 -26.18 2.48
CA LEU A 346 8.36 -25.68 1.25
C LEU A 346 8.73 -26.52 0.02
N GLN A 347 10.01 -26.91 -0.10
CA GLN A 347 10.47 -27.78 -1.18
C GLN A 347 9.81 -29.16 -1.13
N ALA A 348 9.62 -29.74 0.07
CA ALA A 348 8.89 -31.00 0.21
C ALA A 348 7.41 -30.85 -0.15
N ALA A 349 6.75 -29.78 0.31
CA ALA A 349 5.36 -29.49 -0.01
C ALA A 349 5.14 -29.30 -1.52
N LEU A 350 6.04 -28.58 -2.21
CA LEU A 350 5.99 -28.42 -3.67
C LEU A 350 6.24 -29.74 -4.41
N ALA A 351 7.07 -30.63 -3.86
CA ALA A 351 7.26 -31.99 -4.36
C ALA A 351 6.10 -32.94 -4.01
N GLY A 352 5.03 -32.45 -3.35
CA GLY A 352 3.89 -33.27 -2.92
C GLY A 352 4.19 -34.20 -1.72
N ARG A 353 5.34 -34.03 -1.07
CA ARG A 353 5.72 -34.78 0.13
C ARG A 353 5.18 -34.07 1.36
N THR A 354 4.10 -34.60 1.91
CA THR A 354 3.52 -34.14 3.19
C THR A 354 4.16 -34.81 4.41
N GLN A 355 4.83 -35.93 4.21
CA GLN A 355 5.55 -36.63 5.27
C GLN A 355 6.91 -36.00 5.52
N ASP A 356 7.25 -35.90 6.81
CA ASP A 356 8.55 -35.44 7.25
C ASP A 356 9.65 -36.38 6.76
N PRO A 357 10.73 -35.86 6.16
CA PRO A 357 11.82 -36.71 5.72
C PRO A 357 12.48 -37.34 6.96
N LEU A 358 12.70 -38.67 6.91
CA LEU A 358 13.54 -39.34 7.89
C LEU A 358 14.99 -38.89 7.69
N ARG A 359 15.39 -37.87 8.45
CA ARG A 359 16.76 -37.36 8.49
C ARG A 359 17.38 -37.65 9.85
N LEU A 360 18.68 -37.93 9.83
CA LEU A 360 19.51 -38.07 11.02
C LEU A 360 19.78 -36.69 11.63
N CYS A 361 19.89 -36.61 12.96
CA CYS A 361 20.37 -35.39 13.62
C CYS A 361 21.82 -35.09 13.23
N ASP A 362 22.26 -33.86 13.49
CA ASP A 362 23.62 -33.42 13.13
C ASP A 362 24.69 -34.34 13.73
N ASP A 363 24.51 -34.81 14.97
CA ASP A 363 25.42 -35.75 15.64
C ASP A 363 25.46 -37.13 14.97
N CYS A 364 24.29 -37.68 14.64
CA CYS A 364 24.21 -38.96 13.94
C CYS A 364 24.76 -38.86 12.52
N SER A 365 24.57 -37.73 11.83
CA SER A 365 25.06 -37.51 10.47
C SER A 365 26.57 -37.28 10.39
N ARG A 366 27.17 -36.69 11.44
CA ARG A 366 28.60 -36.36 11.48
C ARG A 366 29.49 -37.57 11.81
N GLY A 367 28.93 -38.65 12.34
CA GLY A 367 29.72 -39.86 12.61
C GLY A 367 29.37 -40.61 13.89
N GLY A 368 28.11 -40.62 14.31
CA GLY A 368 27.65 -41.39 15.48
C GLY A 368 27.86 -42.92 15.40
N PHE A 369 28.54 -43.43 14.37
CA PHE A 369 29.12 -44.77 14.38
C PHE A 369 30.36 -44.86 15.28
N ILE A 370 31.20 -43.84 15.35
CA ILE A 370 32.47 -43.90 16.10
C ILE A 370 32.21 -43.80 17.61
N ASN A 371 31.29 -42.93 18.06
CA ASN A 371 31.03 -42.74 19.49
C ASN A 371 30.20 -43.87 20.13
N SER A 372 29.41 -44.63 19.37
CA SER A 372 28.74 -45.84 19.91
C SER A 372 29.75 -46.97 20.20
N LEU A 373 30.93 -46.96 19.56
CA LEU A 373 31.99 -47.94 19.77
C LEU A 373 32.85 -47.66 21.01
N GLU A 374 32.82 -46.44 21.56
CA GLU A 374 33.65 -46.07 22.72
C GLU A 374 32.93 -46.24 24.07
N LEU A 375 31.59 -46.23 24.11
CA LEU A 375 30.81 -46.28 25.35
C LEU A 375 30.23 -47.65 25.70
N GLY A 376 30.25 -48.61 24.77
CA GLY A 376 29.98 -50.02 25.05
C GLY A 376 31.15 -50.84 24.53
N GLY A 377 31.93 -51.47 25.43
CA GLY A 377 33.04 -52.36 25.08
C GLY A 377 32.61 -53.67 24.39
N GLU A 378 31.57 -53.60 23.58
CA GLU A 378 30.96 -54.71 22.86
C GLU A 378 31.59 -54.74 21.47
N GLU A 379 32.47 -55.72 21.31
CA GLU A 379 32.93 -56.35 20.06
C GLU A 379 32.95 -55.45 18.82
N LEU A 380 34.17 -55.10 18.39
CA LEU A 380 34.43 -54.65 17.03
C LEU A 380 33.64 -55.56 16.07
N PRO A 381 32.95 -54.99 15.05
CA PRO A 381 32.13 -55.79 14.13
C PRO A 381 32.96 -56.97 13.60
N GLU A 382 32.36 -58.18 13.55
CA GLU A 382 33.05 -59.42 13.19
C GLU A 382 33.95 -59.21 11.96
N GLY A 383 35.26 -59.23 12.20
CA GLY A 383 36.30 -59.03 11.19
C GLY A 383 37.11 -57.73 11.31
N ALA A 384 36.63 -56.71 12.02
CA ALA A 384 37.44 -55.51 12.25
C ALA A 384 38.56 -55.78 13.28
N GLU A 385 39.81 -55.56 12.87
CA GLU A 385 41.00 -55.83 13.69
C GLU A 385 41.63 -54.52 14.16
N ARG A 386 42.03 -54.46 15.44
CA ARG A 386 42.86 -53.35 15.96
C ARG A 386 44.31 -53.62 15.58
N MET A 387 44.87 -52.77 14.73
CA MET A 387 46.24 -52.85 14.26
C MET A 387 47.13 -51.81 14.97
N PRO A 388 48.40 -52.14 15.29
CA PRO A 388 49.33 -51.17 15.89
C PRO A 388 49.70 -50.07 14.89
N CYS A 389 50.03 -48.88 15.41
CA CYS A 389 50.49 -47.75 14.61
C CYS A 389 51.84 -48.06 13.94
N VAL A 390 51.98 -47.68 12.67
CA VAL A 390 53.25 -47.86 11.93
C VAL A 390 54.37 -46.90 12.35
N VAL A 391 54.05 -45.85 13.13
CA VAL A 391 55.05 -44.88 13.59
C VAL A 391 55.87 -45.47 14.73
N SER A 392 57.18 -45.62 14.52
CA SER A 392 58.12 -46.15 15.50
C SER A 392 58.04 -45.41 16.84
N GLY A 393 57.77 -46.13 17.93
CA GLY A 393 57.65 -45.58 19.28
C GLY A 393 56.25 -45.09 19.66
N CYS A 394 55.25 -45.21 18.77
CA CYS A 394 53.86 -44.93 19.10
C CYS A 394 53.12 -46.21 19.53
N GLU A 395 52.48 -46.18 20.70
CA GLU A 395 51.64 -47.29 21.21
C GLU A 395 50.17 -47.21 20.75
N GLY A 396 49.83 -46.25 19.87
CA GLY A 396 48.47 -46.09 19.36
C GLY A 396 48.03 -47.25 18.47
N THR A 397 46.73 -47.52 18.44
CA THR A 397 46.12 -48.48 17.51
C THR A 397 45.21 -47.78 16.50
N TRP A 398 45.02 -48.37 15.34
CA TRP A 398 44.00 -48.00 14.35
C TRP A 398 43.11 -49.21 14.04
N VAL A 399 41.91 -49.00 13.50
CA VAL A 399 40.95 -50.08 13.20
C VAL A 399 40.98 -50.38 11.71
N TRP A 400 41.25 -51.63 11.35
CA TRP A 400 41.19 -52.12 9.98
C TRP A 400 39.89 -52.90 9.76
N PHE A 401 39.21 -52.66 8.63
CA PHE A 401 38.04 -53.43 8.23
C PHE A 401 38.38 -54.37 7.06
N PRO A 402 37.93 -55.64 7.07
CA PRO A 402 38.11 -56.55 5.96
C PRO A 402 37.53 -55.97 4.67
N GLY A 403 38.35 -55.89 3.63
CA GLY A 403 38.00 -55.27 2.35
C GLY A 403 38.36 -53.80 2.23
N GLN A 404 38.77 -53.12 3.31
CA GLN A 404 39.28 -51.75 3.23
C GLN A 404 40.66 -51.73 2.56
N LYS A 405 40.74 -51.11 1.38
CA LYS A 405 42.01 -50.83 0.70
C LYS A 405 42.70 -49.69 1.45
N VAL A 406 43.74 -50.02 2.21
CA VAL A 406 44.58 -49.02 2.86
C VAL A 406 45.34 -48.29 1.75
N GLY A 407 45.00 -47.02 1.52
CA GLY A 407 45.64 -46.23 0.48
C GLY A 407 47.15 -46.19 0.70
N SER A 408 47.92 -46.49 -0.34
CA SER A 408 49.39 -46.48 -0.36
C SER A 408 49.98 -45.07 -0.43
N ALA A 409 49.26 -44.08 0.10
CA ALA A 409 49.78 -42.73 0.27
C ALA A 409 50.91 -42.80 1.30
N LEU A 410 52.13 -42.70 0.80
CA LEU A 410 53.34 -42.59 1.60
C LEU A 410 53.51 -41.13 2.00
N ASP A 411 53.83 -40.88 3.25
CA ASP A 411 54.29 -39.56 3.67
C ASP A 411 55.74 -39.31 3.22
N ASP A 412 56.27 -38.13 3.56
CA ASP A 412 57.66 -37.74 3.26
C ASP A 412 58.72 -38.70 3.85
N LYS A 413 58.33 -39.58 4.76
CA LYS A 413 59.17 -40.59 5.42
C LYS A 413 58.93 -42.00 4.89
N GLY A 414 58.14 -42.17 3.83
CA GLY A 414 57.85 -43.48 3.24
C GLY A 414 56.93 -44.34 4.10
N LEU A 415 56.17 -43.75 5.03
CA LEU A 415 55.21 -44.46 5.89
C LEU A 415 53.81 -44.33 5.31
N GLU A 416 53.09 -45.44 5.25
CA GLU A 416 51.70 -45.45 4.80
C GLU A 416 50.80 -44.72 5.81
N VAL A 417 50.29 -43.55 5.43
CA VAL A 417 49.39 -42.73 6.26
C VAL A 417 48.15 -43.54 6.67
N GLY A 418 47.72 -44.44 5.80
CA GLY A 418 46.68 -45.44 6.01
C GLY A 418 46.82 -46.30 7.28
N LYS A 419 48.06 -46.54 7.75
CA LYS A 419 48.39 -47.43 8.89
C LYS A 419 48.83 -46.68 10.17
N MET A 420 48.58 -45.37 10.24
CA MET A 420 48.88 -44.54 11.41
C MET A 420 47.66 -44.42 12.33
N CYS A 421 47.87 -44.36 13.65
CA CYS A 421 46.81 -44.01 14.60
C CYS A 421 46.36 -42.55 14.40
N LEU A 422 45.18 -42.20 14.95
CA LEU A 422 44.60 -40.86 14.80
C LEU A 422 45.52 -39.74 15.33
N SER A 423 46.19 -39.97 16.47
CA SER A 423 47.12 -39.00 17.07
C SER A 423 48.30 -38.70 16.13
N CYS A 424 48.97 -39.72 15.58
CA CYS A 424 50.10 -39.53 14.68
C CYS A 424 49.70 -38.91 13.33
N ARG A 425 48.47 -39.14 12.86
CA ARG A 425 47.94 -38.44 11.68
C ARG A 425 47.77 -36.96 11.93
N GLN A 426 47.17 -36.60 13.07
CA GLN A 426 46.93 -35.22 13.46
C GLN A 426 48.24 -34.46 13.68
N GLU A 427 49.22 -35.06 14.34
CA GLU A 427 50.56 -34.47 14.54
C GLU A 427 51.31 -34.21 13.22
N ARG A 428 51.00 -34.96 12.16
CA ARG A 428 51.59 -34.80 10.82
C ARG A 428 50.75 -33.93 9.89
N GLY A 429 49.70 -33.30 10.40
CA GLY A 429 48.86 -32.39 9.64
C GLY A 429 47.90 -33.05 8.65
N PHE A 430 47.62 -34.36 8.82
CA PHE A 430 46.54 -35.00 8.07
C PHE A 430 45.21 -34.70 8.77
N ASP A 431 44.42 -33.80 8.19
CA ASP A 431 43.10 -33.42 8.71
C ASP A 431 42.18 -34.64 8.82
N LEU A 432 41.56 -34.81 10.00
CA LEU A 432 40.61 -35.88 10.28
C LEU A 432 39.33 -35.78 9.41
N ASP A 433 39.05 -34.60 8.87
CA ASP A 433 37.88 -34.33 8.04
C ASP A 433 38.07 -34.71 6.57
N VAL A 434 39.30 -35.03 6.14
CA VAL A 434 39.56 -35.55 4.79
C VAL A 434 39.58 -37.08 4.86
N ILE A 435 38.40 -37.68 4.94
CA ILE A 435 38.26 -39.11 4.65
C ILE A 435 38.76 -39.30 3.22
N PRO A 436 39.84 -40.09 2.97
CA PRO A 436 40.33 -40.30 1.62
C PRO A 436 39.17 -40.87 0.76
N PRO A 437 38.88 -40.27 -0.40
CA PRO A 437 37.80 -40.72 -1.27
C PRO A 437 38.11 -42.15 -1.73
N GLY A 438 37.50 -43.13 -1.07
CA GLY A 438 37.84 -44.55 -1.26
C GLY A 438 37.29 -45.50 -0.18
N ILE A 439 36.77 -44.97 0.94
CA ILE A 439 36.00 -45.75 1.93
C ILE A 439 34.49 -45.64 1.61
N GLY A 440 34.13 -45.72 0.33
CA GLY A 440 32.77 -46.00 -0.07
C GLY A 440 32.54 -47.50 0.02
N LEU A 441 31.60 -47.94 0.86
CA LEU A 441 30.96 -49.26 0.71
C LEU A 441 30.11 -49.22 -0.57
N GLU A 442 30.77 -49.16 -1.73
CA GLU A 442 30.12 -49.36 -3.02
C GLU A 442 29.87 -50.86 -3.15
N ASN A 443 28.63 -51.23 -2.81
CA ASN A 443 28.06 -52.54 -3.07
C ASN A 443 28.34 -52.95 -4.51
N ALA A 444 28.79 -54.20 -4.64
CA ALA A 444 28.91 -54.90 -5.90
C ALA A 444 27.53 -55.01 -6.59
N GLU A 445 27.29 -54.17 -7.59
CA GLU A 445 26.43 -54.52 -8.71
C GLU A 445 27.20 -54.23 -10.00
N GLY A 446 27.69 -55.30 -10.62
CA GLY A 446 28.21 -55.27 -11.97
C GLY A 446 27.06 -55.17 -12.97
N ALA A 447 27.18 -54.26 -13.92
CA ALA A 447 26.63 -54.43 -15.25
C ALA A 447 27.42 -53.55 -16.22
N GLU A 448 27.98 -54.22 -17.22
CA GLU A 448 28.75 -53.68 -18.34
C GLU A 448 27.96 -52.60 -19.10
N ALA A 449 28.60 -51.48 -19.39
CA ALA A 449 28.21 -50.62 -20.51
C ALA A 449 29.48 -50.11 -21.20
N THR A 450 29.64 -50.59 -22.43
CA THR A 450 30.66 -50.29 -23.43
C THR A 450 30.80 -48.81 -23.78
N PRO A 451 32.01 -48.33 -24.13
CA PRO A 451 32.23 -46.98 -24.66
C PRO A 451 31.90 -46.92 -26.16
N VAL A 452 31.16 -45.90 -26.58
CA VAL A 452 31.01 -45.54 -28.00
C VAL A 452 31.80 -44.26 -28.24
N ALA A 453 32.74 -44.35 -29.18
CA ALA A 453 33.57 -43.28 -29.70
C ALA A 453 32.93 -42.62 -30.93
N ALA A 454 33.48 -41.44 -31.28
CA ALA A 454 33.38 -40.71 -32.57
C ALA A 454 32.02 -40.01 -32.85
N ASP A 455 31.93 -38.80 -33.40
CA ASP A 455 32.90 -37.90 -34.05
C ASP A 455 32.29 -36.48 -34.21
N ASP A 456 33.16 -35.47 -34.09
CA ASP A 456 33.36 -34.26 -34.91
C ASP A 456 32.33 -33.12 -35.18
N ALA A 457 32.95 -31.91 -35.16
CA ALA A 457 32.71 -30.66 -35.88
C ALA A 457 31.49 -29.74 -35.57
N ALA A 458 31.73 -28.57 -34.95
CA ALA A 458 32.06 -27.34 -35.71
C ALA A 458 32.09 -26.06 -34.83
N ALA A 459 33.27 -25.43 -34.81
CA ALA A 459 33.61 -24.00 -34.82
C ALA A 459 32.62 -22.93 -34.29
N SER A 460 33.05 -22.17 -33.29
CA SER A 460 33.18 -20.70 -33.40
C SER A 460 33.97 -20.11 -32.22
N GLU A 461 35.22 -19.76 -32.51
CA GLU A 461 36.05 -18.87 -31.72
C GLU A 461 35.63 -17.41 -31.96
N ALA A 462 35.47 -16.64 -30.88
CA ALA A 462 35.78 -15.20 -30.81
C ALA A 462 35.51 -14.70 -29.38
N ALA A 463 36.56 -14.62 -28.57
CA ALA A 463 36.60 -13.87 -27.32
C ALA A 463 37.60 -12.71 -27.50
N PRO A 464 37.26 -11.46 -27.15
CA PRO A 464 38.24 -10.38 -27.12
C PRO A 464 38.97 -10.31 -25.77
N GLU A 465 40.27 -10.04 -25.87
CA GLU A 465 41.19 -9.55 -24.84
C GLU A 465 40.56 -8.46 -23.97
N GLU A 466 40.59 -8.65 -22.64
CA GLU A 466 40.51 -7.54 -21.69
C GLU A 466 41.91 -7.26 -21.15
N ALA A 467 42.32 -6.01 -21.34
CA ALA A 467 43.57 -5.44 -20.88
C ALA A 467 43.54 -5.21 -19.37
N GLU A 468 44.60 -5.66 -18.71
CA GLU A 468 44.89 -5.36 -17.31
C GLU A 468 45.31 -3.89 -17.16
N ALA A 469 44.70 -3.20 -16.20
CA ALA A 469 45.17 -1.92 -15.70
C ALA A 469 45.30 -1.98 -14.17
N ASP A 470 46.56 -1.95 -13.75
CA ASP A 470 47.07 -1.64 -12.43
C ASP A 470 46.24 -0.59 -11.66
N VAL A 471 45.82 -0.95 -10.44
CA VAL A 471 45.67 0.04 -9.35
C VAL A 471 46.26 -0.56 -8.07
N ALA A 472 47.50 -0.19 -7.80
CA ALA A 472 48.13 -0.28 -6.50
C ALA A 472 47.68 0.89 -5.60
N GLY A 473 47.53 0.63 -4.28
CA GLY A 473 47.31 1.66 -3.26
C GLY A 473 46.40 1.14 -2.14
N ALA A 474 46.91 0.27 -1.26
CA ALA A 474 47.56 0.63 0.01
C ALA A 474 46.55 0.93 1.14
N ALA A 475 46.60 0.05 2.14
CA ALA A 475 45.87 0.09 3.39
C ALA A 475 46.39 1.18 4.33
N GLU A 476 45.51 1.73 5.17
CA GLU A 476 45.87 2.05 6.56
C GLU A 476 44.63 2.06 7.46
N GLN A 477 44.61 1.15 8.43
CA GLN A 477 43.82 1.23 9.65
C GLN A 477 44.63 2.01 10.69
N ALA A 478 44.01 2.95 11.39
CA ALA A 478 44.45 3.33 12.73
C ALA A 478 43.28 3.89 13.55
N GLU A 479 43.19 3.39 14.78
CA GLU A 479 42.28 3.79 15.86
C GLU A 479 42.71 5.12 16.49
N ALA A 480 41.75 5.88 17.04
CA ALA A 480 41.85 6.70 18.27
C ALA A 480 40.49 7.43 18.45
N ASP A 481 39.72 7.23 19.53
CA ASP A 481 39.92 7.61 20.94
C ASP A 481 39.30 8.98 21.29
N ALA A 482 38.39 8.91 22.27
CA ALA A 482 37.96 9.86 23.31
C ALA A 482 37.90 11.40 23.13
N GLY A 483 36.83 11.95 23.75
CA GLY A 483 36.80 13.28 24.37
C GLY A 483 36.22 14.38 23.48
N ASP A 484 35.60 15.44 23.97
CA ASP A 484 35.26 15.91 25.32
C ASP A 484 34.33 17.12 25.12
N ALA A 485 33.54 17.44 26.14
CA ALA A 485 32.66 18.60 26.16
C ALA A 485 33.45 19.92 26.32
N THR A 486 32.91 21.05 25.84
CA THR A 486 32.98 22.40 26.46
C THR A 486 32.30 23.42 25.51
N ALA A 487 31.25 24.10 25.98
CA ALA A 487 31.24 25.48 26.50
C ALA A 487 31.39 26.54 25.38
N ASP A 488 30.34 27.31 25.06
CA ASP A 488 29.91 28.57 25.69
C ASP A 488 30.58 29.81 25.03
N ALA A 489 29.87 30.95 25.10
CA ALA A 489 30.28 32.33 24.83
C ALA A 489 30.28 32.89 23.38
N ALA A 490 29.19 33.61 23.09
CA ALA A 490 29.13 35.07 22.86
C ALA A 490 30.09 35.77 21.86
N SER A 491 29.48 36.47 20.88
CA SER A 491 29.78 37.86 20.47
C SER A 491 28.66 38.32 19.50
N GLU A 492 27.73 39.20 19.87
CA GLU A 492 27.81 40.68 19.89
C GLU A 492 28.24 41.36 18.57
N ALA A 493 27.34 42.24 18.09
CA ALA A 493 27.50 43.42 17.22
C ALA A 493 28.06 43.21 15.79
N SER A 494 27.63 43.91 14.73
CA SER A 494 27.29 45.33 14.62
C SER A 494 26.46 45.67 13.34
N GLU A 495 25.86 46.88 13.38
CA GLU A 495 25.55 47.83 12.27
C GLU A 495 24.58 47.36 11.15
N ALA A 496 23.37 47.89 10.94
CA ALA A 496 22.83 49.26 10.95
C ALA A 496 23.48 50.22 9.94
N GLU A 497 23.01 50.21 8.67
CA GLU A 497 23.00 51.40 7.81
C GLU A 497 21.64 51.56 7.12
N THR A 498 20.92 52.59 7.56
CA THR A 498 19.83 53.28 6.89
C THR A 498 20.44 54.40 6.02
N GLU A 499 20.19 54.42 4.72
CA GLU A 499 20.35 55.62 3.90
C GLU A 499 18.99 56.07 3.34
N ASP A 500 18.45 57.09 4.00
CA ASP A 500 17.40 57.96 3.53
C ASP A 500 17.98 59.00 2.56
N GLY A 501 17.20 59.35 1.54
CA GLY A 501 17.63 60.24 0.48
C GLY A 501 17.75 61.71 0.87
N GLN A 502 18.41 62.48 0.01
CA GLN A 502 18.23 63.93 -0.03
C GLN A 502 18.27 64.45 -1.46
N SER A 503 17.15 65.04 -1.86
CA SER A 503 17.00 65.88 -3.04
C SER A 503 17.68 67.23 -2.83
N SER A 504 18.30 67.74 -3.89
CA SER A 504 18.45 69.17 -4.20
C SER A 504 18.60 69.32 -5.70
#